data_AF-A0AAV4SDW8-F1
#
_entry.id   AF-A0AAV4SDW8-F1
#
_cell.length_a   1.000
_cell.length_b   1.000
_cell.length_c   1.000
_cell.angle_alpha   90.00
_cell.angle_beta   90.00
_cell.angle_gamma   90.00
#
_symmetry.space_group_name_H-M   'P 1'
#
loop_
_entity.id
_entity.type
_entity.pdbx_description
1 polymer ?
#
loop_
_entity_poly.entity_id
_entity_poly.type
_entity_poly.pdbx_seq_one_letter_code
_entity_poly.pdbx_strand_id
1 'polypeptide(L)'
;MAAAVLDFEGFQISAGSFIIKELAVCAVHDDTFCGRWLFKPPHPFELTEPRKKENYFWVTKLLHKIKWDDGELPYEYLRSVLTIIMEMFPYIYVKGLEKKKFLEFLTSTEILNLNAQSK
;
A
#
# COMPACT_ATOMS: atom_id res chain seq x y z
N MET A 1 -3.74 10.46 -21.49
CA MET A 1 -4.36 10.54 -20.15
C MET A 1 -3.31 10.12 -19.14
N ALA A 2 -3.12 10.87 -18.06
CA ALA A 2 -2.18 10.49 -17.01
C ALA A 2 -2.78 9.34 -16.19
N ALA A 3 -2.05 8.24 -16.06
CA ALA A 3 -2.47 7.09 -15.32
C ALA A 3 -1.28 6.43 -14.64
N ALA A 4 -1.52 5.77 -13.52
CA ALA A 4 -0.49 5.04 -12.80
C ALA A 4 -1.00 3.72 -12.26
N VAL A 5 -0.08 2.75 -12.16
CA VAL A 5 -0.25 1.54 -11.38
C VAL A 5 0.26 1.79 -9.97
N LEU A 6 -0.53 1.43 -8.98
CA LEU A 6 -0.20 1.52 -7.56
C LEU A 6 -0.21 0.12 -6.96
N ASP A 7 0.80 -0.18 -6.14
CA ASP A 7 0.84 -1.39 -5.33
C ASP A 7 1.42 -1.08 -3.95
N PHE A 8 1.10 -1.93 -2.97
CA PHE A 8 1.62 -1.79 -1.62
C PHE A 8 1.91 -3.14 -0.97
N GLU A 9 2.92 -3.19 -0.12
CA GLU A 9 3.23 -4.33 0.73
C GLU A 9 3.14 -3.93 2.21
N GLY A 10 2.82 -4.89 3.07
CA GLY A 10 2.63 -4.62 4.49
C GLY A 10 1.96 -5.73 5.26
N PHE A 11 1.46 -5.38 6.44
CA PHE A 11 0.91 -6.34 7.39
C PHE A 11 -0.60 -6.27 7.43
N GLN A 12 -1.27 -7.39 7.21
CA GLN A 12 -2.73 -7.47 7.36
C GLN A 12 -3.13 -7.47 8.84
N ILE A 13 -3.98 -6.54 9.25
CA ILE A 13 -4.50 -6.46 10.62
C ILE A 13 -5.74 -7.36 10.78
N SER A 14 -6.61 -7.33 9.78
CA SER A 14 -7.83 -8.10 9.65
C SER A 14 -8.22 -8.19 8.17
N ALA A 15 -9.24 -8.98 7.84
CA ALA A 15 -9.76 -9.06 6.48
C ALA A 15 -10.07 -7.66 5.92
N GLY A 16 -9.42 -7.29 4.82
CA GLY A 16 -9.57 -5.97 4.18
C GLY A 16 -8.91 -4.78 4.88
N SER A 17 -8.07 -4.99 5.91
CA SER A 17 -7.39 -3.90 6.63
C SER A 17 -5.89 -4.17 6.77
N PHE A 18 -5.07 -3.18 6.43
CA PHE A 18 -3.62 -3.31 6.34
C PHE A 18 -2.87 -2.17 7.01
N ILE A 19 -1.64 -2.46 7.43
CA ILE A 19 -0.59 -1.49 7.70
C ILE A 19 0.32 -1.48 6.49
N ILE A 20 0.30 -0.39 5.71
CA ILE A 20 1.13 -0.24 4.51
C ILE A 20 2.57 0.07 4.94
N LYS A 21 3.50 -0.82 4.60
CA LYS A 21 4.92 -0.64 4.90
C LYS A 21 5.71 -0.14 3.70
N GLU A 22 5.33 -0.57 2.51
CA GLU A 22 5.89 -0.10 1.25
C GLU A 22 4.75 0.29 0.32
N LEU A 23 4.87 1.45 -0.33
CA LEU A 23 3.97 1.91 -1.38
C LEU A 23 4.80 2.20 -2.63
N ALA A 24 4.38 1.67 -3.78
CA ALA A 24 5.03 1.88 -5.05
C ALA A 24 4.01 2.35 -6.09
N VAL A 25 4.40 3.37 -6.88
CA VAL A 25 3.61 3.91 -7.98
C VAL A 25 4.47 3.95 -9.25
N CYS A 26 3.87 3.61 -10.39
CA CYS A 26 4.52 3.65 -11.69
C CYS A 26 3.55 4.22 -12.73
N ALA A 27 3.93 5.27 -13.45
CA ALA A 27 3.11 5.83 -14.51
C ALA A 27 3.00 4.88 -15.72
N VAL A 28 1.82 4.79 -16.34
CA VAL A 28 1.52 3.82 -17.42
C VAL A 28 2.04 4.26 -18.79
N HIS A 29 2.13 5.57 -19.03
CA HIS A 29 2.46 6.16 -20.33
C HIS A 29 3.63 7.13 -20.27
N ASP A 30 4.17 7.34 -19.08
CA ASP A 30 5.33 8.19 -18.85
C ASP A 30 6.40 7.32 -18.21
N ASP A 31 7.37 6.86 -19.01
CA ASP A 31 8.43 5.95 -18.58
C ASP A 31 9.36 6.58 -17.50
N THR A 32 9.09 7.82 -17.07
CA THR A 32 9.98 8.57 -16.18
C THR A 32 9.50 8.67 -14.73
N PHE A 33 8.20 8.46 -14.43
CA PHE A 33 7.70 8.60 -13.07
C PHE A 33 7.46 7.25 -12.37
N CYS A 34 8.39 6.90 -11.49
CA CYS A 34 8.26 5.82 -10.52
C CYS A 34 8.56 6.36 -9.12
N GLY A 35 7.62 6.15 -8.18
CA GLY A 35 7.76 6.52 -6.78
C GLY A 35 7.74 5.29 -5.89
N ARG A 36 8.53 5.30 -4.82
CA ARG A 36 8.55 4.26 -3.80
C ARG A 36 8.76 4.87 -2.43
N TRP A 37 7.93 4.50 -1.46
CA TRP A 37 7.99 5.00 -0.09
C TRP A 37 7.98 3.84 0.90
N LEU A 38 8.89 3.89 1.87
CA LEU A 38 8.90 2.98 3.01
C LEU A 38 8.47 3.72 4.27
N PHE A 39 7.41 3.24 4.90
CA PHE A 39 6.81 3.86 6.08
C PHE A 39 7.26 3.17 7.35
N LYS A 40 7.69 3.95 8.34
CA LYS A 40 7.84 3.53 9.73
C LYS A 40 6.52 2.99 10.27
N PRO A 41 6.53 2.09 11.27
CA PRO A 41 5.28 1.57 11.81
C PRO A 41 4.47 2.68 12.52
N PRO A 42 3.13 2.58 12.54
CA PRO A 42 2.27 3.56 13.20
C PRO A 42 2.39 3.52 14.74
N HIS A 43 2.94 2.43 15.28
CA HIS A 43 3.17 2.23 16.70
C HIS A 43 4.31 1.22 16.94
N PRO A 44 4.90 1.19 18.14
CA PRO A 44 5.91 0.19 18.51
C PRO A 44 5.42 -1.25 18.35
N PHE A 45 6.33 -2.18 18.04
CA PHE A 45 6.01 -3.59 17.84
C PHE A 45 5.44 -4.25 19.10
N GLU A 46 5.84 -3.78 20.27
CA GLU A 46 5.41 -4.28 21.58
C GLU A 46 3.90 -4.17 21.75
N LEU A 47 3.30 -3.11 21.18
CA LEU A 47 1.87 -2.83 21.23
C LEU A 47 1.05 -3.66 20.24
N THR A 48 1.70 -4.43 19.34
CA THR A 48 0.97 -5.38 18.48
C THR A 48 0.42 -6.53 19.31
N GLU A 49 -0.78 -6.99 18.96
CA GLU A 49 -1.40 -8.14 19.62
C GLU A 49 -0.50 -9.40 19.51
N PRO A 50 -0.26 -10.15 20.60
CA PRO A 50 0.63 -11.31 20.58
C PRO A 50 0.29 -12.33 19.49
N ARG A 51 -1.01 -12.57 19.24
CA ARG A 51 -1.49 -13.50 18.20
C ARG A 51 -1.11 -13.07 16.79
N LYS A 52 -0.86 -11.78 16.55
CA LYS A 52 -0.47 -11.24 15.24
C LYS A 52 1.04 -11.27 15.02
N LYS A 53 1.85 -11.33 16.09
CA LYS A 53 3.32 -11.30 16.01
C LYS A 53 3.88 -12.48 15.23
N GLU A 54 3.34 -13.68 15.41
CA GLU A 54 3.77 -14.88 14.66
C GLU A 54 3.50 -14.73 13.17
N ASN A 55 2.32 -14.25 12.80
CA ASN A 55 1.97 -13.97 11.41
C ASN A 55 2.90 -12.91 10.81
N TYR A 56 3.14 -11.80 11.53
CA TYR A 56 4.03 -10.74 11.04
C TYR A 56 5.46 -11.24 10.87
N PHE A 57 5.96 -12.06 11.80
CA PHE A 57 7.26 -12.69 11.66
C PHE A 57 7.33 -13.61 10.44
N TRP A 58 6.29 -14.42 10.21
CA TRP A 58 6.23 -15.32 9.04
C TRP A 58 6.22 -14.52 7.73
N VAL A 59 5.37 -13.50 7.63
CA VAL A 59 5.26 -12.62 6.46
C VAL A 59 6.57 -11.88 6.21
N THR A 60 7.19 -11.30 7.24
CA THR A 60 8.52 -10.67 7.12
C THR A 60 9.54 -11.68 6.61
N LYS A 61 9.60 -12.89 7.17
CA LYS A 61 10.65 -13.85 6.80
C LYS A 61 10.48 -14.44 5.40
N LEU A 62 9.24 -14.63 4.95
CA LEU A 62 8.94 -15.48 3.78
C LEU A 62 8.27 -14.78 2.61
N LEU A 63 7.69 -13.58 2.79
CA LEU A 63 7.03 -12.83 1.73
C LEU A 63 7.87 -11.62 1.30
N HIS A 64 7.79 -10.51 2.05
CA HIS A 64 8.30 -9.22 1.58
C HIS A 64 9.64 -8.81 2.20
N LYS A 65 10.15 -9.48 3.24
CA LYS A 65 11.43 -9.16 3.91
C LYS A 65 11.51 -7.78 4.59
N ILE A 66 10.38 -7.10 4.70
CA ILE A 66 10.23 -5.82 5.42
C ILE A 66 9.93 -6.13 6.89
N LYS A 67 10.79 -5.65 7.80
CA LYS A 67 10.58 -5.77 9.25
C LYS A 67 9.56 -4.74 9.72
N TRP A 68 9.03 -4.95 10.92
CA TRP A 68 8.08 -4.01 11.52
C TRP A 68 8.65 -2.60 11.65
N ASP A 69 9.90 -2.48 12.09
CA ASP A 69 10.56 -1.19 12.36
C ASP A 69 11.24 -0.55 11.14
N ASP A 70 11.23 -1.22 9.98
CA ASP A 70 11.81 -0.69 8.75
C ASP A 70 11.03 0.53 8.25
N GLY A 71 11.71 1.43 7.52
CA GLY A 71 11.11 2.57 6.83
C GLY A 71 11.71 3.92 7.22
N GLU A 72 11.70 4.86 6.28
CA GLU A 72 12.25 6.20 6.49
C GLU A 72 11.17 7.21 6.88
N LEU A 73 9.97 7.09 6.31
CA LEU A 73 8.91 8.08 6.41
C LEU A 73 7.96 7.77 7.58
N PRO A 74 7.63 8.73 8.46
CA PRO A 74 6.60 8.51 9.48
C PRO A 74 5.25 8.11 8.88
N TYR A 75 4.52 7.20 9.54
CA TYR A 75 3.27 6.63 9.00
C TYR A 75 2.17 7.66 8.76
N GLU A 76 2.19 8.78 9.50
CA GLU A 76 1.24 9.89 9.34
C GLU A 76 1.26 10.51 7.92
N TYR A 77 2.39 10.44 7.21
CA TYR A 77 2.51 10.95 5.85
C TYR A 77 1.87 10.05 4.79
N LEU A 78 1.46 8.82 5.12
CA LEU A 78 0.86 7.89 4.16
C LEU A 78 -0.33 8.51 3.43
N ARG A 79 -1.23 9.18 4.17
CA ARG A 79 -2.39 9.83 3.57
C ARG A 79 -1.98 10.96 2.62
N SER A 80 -1.02 11.79 3.02
CA SER A 80 -0.52 12.89 2.17
C SER A 80 0.12 12.36 0.89
N VAL A 81 0.94 11.30 0.97
CA VAL A 81 1.54 10.66 -0.20
C VAL A 81 0.46 10.12 -1.14
N LEU A 82 -0.54 9.42 -0.62
CA LEU A 82 -1.65 8.93 -1.41
C LEU A 82 -2.43 10.08 -2.07
N THR A 83 -2.76 11.14 -1.34
CA THR A 83 -3.45 12.31 -1.90
C THR A 83 -2.68 12.90 -3.08
N ILE A 84 -1.36 13.12 -2.95
CA ILE A 84 -0.53 13.66 -4.04
C ILE A 84 -0.55 12.73 -5.26
N ILE A 85 -0.45 11.41 -5.05
CA ILE A 85 -0.53 10.43 -6.15
C ILE A 85 -1.89 10.50 -6.86
N MET A 86 -2.99 10.57 -6.11
CA MET A 86 -4.35 10.60 -6.66
C MET A 86 -4.64 11.92 -7.39
N GLU A 87 -4.04 13.04 -6.96
CA GLU A 87 -4.13 14.33 -7.66
C GLU A 87 -3.30 14.34 -8.95
N MET A 88 -2.13 13.68 -8.95
CA MET A 88 -1.24 13.60 -10.11
C MET A 88 -1.78 12.67 -11.21
N PHE A 89 -2.46 11.60 -10.81
CA PHE A 89 -2.94 10.57 -11.73
C PHE A 89 -4.46 10.39 -11.59
N PRO A 90 -5.27 10.90 -12.55
CA PRO A 90 -6.72 10.75 -12.51
C PRO A 90 -7.18 9.29 -12.67
N TYR A 91 -6.32 8.41 -13.18
CA TYR A 91 -6.61 6.98 -13.31
C TYR A 91 -5.56 6.18 -12.54
N ILE A 92 -5.98 5.59 -11.42
CA ILE A 92 -5.14 4.69 -10.62
C ILE A 92 -5.60 3.25 -10.80
N TYR A 93 -4.64 2.40 -11.15
CA TYR A 93 -4.81 0.98 -11.34
C TYR A 93 -4.16 0.21 -10.20
N VAL A 94 -4.89 -0.72 -9.60
CA VAL A 94 -4.38 -1.62 -8.54
C VAL A 94 -4.68 -3.06 -8.93
N LYS A 95 -3.74 -3.96 -8.61
CA LYS A 95 -3.96 -5.39 -8.78
C LYS A 95 -4.55 -5.99 -7.49
N GLY A 96 -5.69 -6.67 -7.62
CA GLY A 96 -6.31 -7.41 -6.52
C GLY A 96 -7.46 -6.64 -5.85
N LEU A 97 -8.57 -7.36 -5.62
CA LEU A 97 -9.80 -6.75 -5.11
C LEU A 97 -9.67 -6.23 -3.67
N GLU A 98 -8.89 -6.91 -2.83
CA GLU A 98 -8.72 -6.53 -1.43
C GLU A 98 -7.90 -5.24 -1.30
N LYS A 99 -6.75 -5.15 -1.99
CA LYS A 99 -5.93 -3.93 -2.06
C LYS A 99 -6.72 -2.75 -2.63
N LYS A 100 -7.50 -2.97 -3.70
CA LYS A 100 -8.41 -1.97 -4.27
C LYS A 100 -9.35 -1.42 -3.18
N LYS A 101 -10.18 -2.29 -2.58
CA LYS A 101 -11.20 -1.89 -1.60
C LYS A 101 -10.58 -1.14 -0.41
N PHE A 102 -9.42 -1.58 0.05
CA PHE A 102 -8.71 -0.94 1.15
C PHE A 102 -8.25 0.49 0.80
N LEU A 103 -7.69 0.68 -0.40
CA LEU A 103 -7.25 1.99 -0.85
C LEU A 103 -8.43 2.94 -1.10
N GLU A 104 -9.53 2.46 -1.70
CA GLU A 104 -10.75 3.26 -1.87
C GLU A 104 -11.32 3.72 -0.52
N PHE A 105 -11.31 2.83 0.49
CA PHE A 105 -11.71 3.19 1.85
C PHE A 105 -10.77 4.26 2.46
N LEU A 106 -9.47 4.17 2.19
CA LEU A 106 -8.47 5.06 2.77
C LEU A 106 -8.50 6.46 2.13
N THR A 107 -8.71 6.55 0.82
CA THR A 107 -8.60 7.80 0.04
C THR A 107 -9.95 8.39 -0.36
N SER A 108 -11.05 7.63 -0.25
CA SER A 108 -12.37 8.01 -0.78
C SER A 108 -12.34 8.29 -2.29
N THR A 109 -11.43 7.65 -3.03
CA THR A 109 -11.24 7.81 -4.49
C THR A 109 -11.59 6.51 -5.19
N GLU A 110 -12.14 6.58 -6.40
CA GLU A 110 -12.38 5.40 -7.23
C GLU A 110 -11.05 4.81 -7.73
N ILE A 111 -10.88 3.49 -7.61
CA ILE A 111 -9.67 2.78 -8.06
C ILE A 111 -10.04 1.67 -9.04
N LEU A 112 -9.30 1.59 -10.14
CA LEU A 112 -9.52 0.61 -11.19
C LEU A 112 -8.78 -0.70 -10.87
N ASN A 113 -9.46 -1.83 -11.04
CA ASN A 113 -8.84 -3.15 -10.84
C ASN A 113 -8.24 -3.67 -12.14
N LEU A 114 -6.94 -3.94 -12.15
CA LEU A 114 -6.24 -4.51 -13.33
C LEU A 114 -6.74 -5.91 -13.71
N ASN A 115 -7.32 -6.66 -12.77
CA ASN A 115 -7.80 -8.01 -13.02
C ASN A 115 -9.26 -8.06 -13.54
N ALA A 116 -9.90 -6.92 -13.79
CA ALA A 116 -11.22 -6.91 -14.37
C ALA A 116 -11.13 -7.29 -15.85
N GLN A 117 -11.11 -8.59 -16.14
CA GLN A 117 -11.44 -9.06 -17.48
C GLN A 117 -12.90 -8.67 -17.76
N SER A 118 -13.09 -7.94 -18.86
CA SER A 118 -14.40 -7.78 -19.48
C SER A 118 -15.02 -9.17 -19.63
N LYS A 119 -16.19 -9.37 -19.01
CA LYS A 119 -17.07 -10.50 -19.36
C LYS A 119 -17.40 -10.46 -20.85
#